data_AF-A0A7Y3XLF4-F1
#
_entry.id   AF-A0A7Y3XLF4-F1
#
_cell.length_a   1.000
_cell.length_b   1.000
_cell.length_c   1.000
_cell.angle_alpha   90.00
_cell.angle_beta   90.00
_cell.angle_gamma   90.00
#
_symmetry.space_group_name_H-M   'P 1'
#
loop_
_entity.id
_entity.type
_entity.pdbx_description
1 polymer ?
#
loop_
_entity_poly.entity_id
_entity_poly.type
_entity_poly.pdbx_seq_one_letter_code
_entity_poly.pdbx_strand_id
1 'polypeptide(L)'
;MRIRKKVILLIFGLAMLCCSALFAQEGSDFVRLKHGLPNILKVTNVRVYSDNPTSAKISIWLDVKKGKIVSISRGGGEWLITVRTRGKVSAYLVSEKSFKIVGEETKTVKIRAMHFAESG
;
A
#
# COMPACT_ATOMS: atom_id res chain seq x y z
N MET A 1 45.32 -11.50 26.61
CA MET A 1 43.86 -11.70 26.82
C MET A 1 43.01 -10.42 26.69
N ARG A 2 43.47 -9.36 26.00
CA ARG A 2 42.77 -8.06 25.90
C ARG A 2 42.12 -7.81 24.52
N ILE A 3 42.61 -8.48 23.47
CA ILE A 3 42.14 -8.36 22.08
C ILE A 3 40.84 -9.14 21.86
N ARG A 4 40.71 -10.35 22.43
CA ARG A 4 39.51 -11.19 22.31
C ARG A 4 38.23 -10.50 22.81
N LYS A 5 38.32 -9.71 23.90
CA LYS A 5 37.17 -8.98 24.46
C LYS A 5 36.68 -7.84 23.55
N LYS A 6 37.59 -7.17 22.82
CA LYS A 6 37.25 -6.09 21.89
C LYS A 6 36.56 -6.62 20.62
N VAL A 7 37.00 -7.77 20.11
CA VAL A 7 36.39 -8.41 18.92
C VAL A 7 34.97 -8.88 19.23
N ILE A 8 34.73 -9.48 20.40
CA ILE A 8 33.38 -9.91 20.81
C ILE A 8 32.44 -8.71 20.96
N LEU A 9 32.90 -7.60 21.54
CA LEU A 9 32.09 -6.39 21.69
C LEU A 9 31.72 -5.77 20.32
N LEU A 10 32.64 -5.82 19.36
CA LEU A 10 32.45 -5.30 18.00
C LEU A 10 31.46 -6.17 17.22
N ILE A 11 31.55 -7.50 17.33
CA ILE A 11 30.59 -8.44 16.74
C ILE A 11 29.20 -8.23 17.34
N PHE A 12 29.10 -8.03 18.66
CA PHE A 12 27.83 -7.80 19.34
C PHE A 12 27.19 -6.46 18.93
N GLY A 13 28.01 -5.41 18.79
CA GLY A 13 27.56 -4.10 18.27
C GLY A 13 27.10 -4.16 16.81
N LEU A 14 27.81 -4.92 15.96
CA LEU A 14 27.45 -5.11 14.55
C LEU A 14 26.16 -5.93 14.40
N ALA A 15 25.96 -6.95 15.24
CA ALA A 15 24.74 -7.76 15.26
C ALA A 15 23.51 -6.91 15.66
N MET A 16 23.64 -6.05 16.67
CA MET A 16 22.57 -5.15 17.08
C MET A 16 22.25 -4.09 16.02
N LEU A 17 23.24 -3.63 15.24
CA LEU A 17 23.03 -2.74 14.10
C LEU A 17 22.38 -3.44 12.90
N CYS A 18 22.73 -4.70 12.64
CA CYS A 18 22.11 -5.50 11.58
C CYS A 18 20.65 -5.83 11.87
N CYS A 19 20.30 -6.10 13.14
CA CYS A 19 18.91 -6.37 13.52
C CYS A 19 18.00 -5.15 13.30
N SER A 20 18.45 -3.94 13.61
CA SER A 20 17.63 -2.73 13.40
C SER A 20 17.49 -2.35 11.92
N ALA A 21 18.45 -2.70 11.06
CA ALA A 21 18.34 -2.52 9.61
C ALA A 21 17.33 -3.48 8.95
N LEU A 22 17.23 -4.73 9.43
CA LEU A 22 16.23 -5.69 8.93
C LEU A 22 14.79 -5.27 9.28
N PHE A 23 14.55 -4.74 10.48
CA PHE A 23 13.22 -4.25 10.88
C PHE A 23 12.82 -2.93 10.20
N ALA A 24 13.75 -2.19 9.61
CA ALA A 24 13.44 -0.96 8.87
C ALA A 24 12.97 -1.23 7.43
N GLN A 25 13.07 -2.47 6.94
CA GLN A 25 12.86 -2.81 5.53
C GLN A 25 11.75 -3.85 5.29
N GLU A 26 10.93 -4.12 6.30
CA GLU A 26 9.84 -5.09 6.20
C GLU A 26 8.50 -4.38 6.07
N GLY A 27 7.80 -4.64 4.96
CA GLY A 27 6.44 -4.16 4.74
C GLY A 27 6.19 -3.40 3.43
N SER A 28 6.89 -3.71 2.35
CA SER A 28 6.27 -3.57 1.02
C SER A 28 5.71 -4.92 0.60
N ASP A 29 4.71 -5.41 1.33
CA ASP A 29 3.85 -6.48 0.81
C ASP A 29 3.31 -5.96 -0.51
N PHE A 30 3.75 -6.58 -1.60
CA PHE A 30 3.43 -6.13 -2.95
C PHE A 30 1.93 -6.32 -3.17
N VAL A 31 1.11 -5.34 -2.77
CA VAL A 31 -0.31 -5.33 -3.09
C VAL A 31 -0.43 -5.09 -4.59
N ARG A 32 -0.87 -6.13 -5.34
CA ARG A 32 -1.16 -6.04 -6.77
C ARG A 32 -2.66 -6.04 -6.99
N LEU A 33 -3.05 -5.47 -8.12
CA LEU A 33 -4.43 -5.50 -8.57
C LEU A 33 -4.76 -6.88 -9.13
N LYS A 34 -5.82 -7.52 -8.61
CA LYS A 34 -6.37 -8.79 -9.10
C LYS A 34 -7.14 -8.59 -10.40
N HIS A 35 -7.88 -7.49 -10.48
CA HIS A 35 -8.56 -7.00 -11.68
C HIS A 35 -8.06 -5.58 -11.94
N GLY A 36 -7.84 -5.24 -13.21
CA GLY A 36 -7.35 -3.90 -13.57
C GLY A 36 -8.26 -2.83 -12.98
N LEU A 37 -7.67 -1.82 -12.34
CA LEU A 37 -8.41 -0.58 -12.06
C LEU A 37 -8.88 0.02 -13.39
N PRO A 38 -9.96 0.81 -13.38
CA PRO A 38 -10.31 1.67 -14.50
C PRO A 38 -9.04 2.34 -15.05
N ASN A 39 -8.80 2.24 -16.36
CA ASN A 39 -7.51 2.63 -16.98
C ASN A 39 -7.09 4.10 -16.71
N ILE A 40 -8.04 4.94 -16.28
CA ILE A 40 -7.79 6.33 -15.88
C ILE A 40 -7.14 6.46 -14.50
N LEU A 41 -7.32 5.47 -13.62
CA LEU A 41 -6.78 5.45 -12.26
C LEU A 41 -5.42 4.75 -12.24
N LYS A 42 -4.52 5.30 -11.43
CA LYS A 42 -3.18 4.77 -11.18
C LYS A 42 -2.97 4.70 -9.68
N VAL A 43 -2.56 3.55 -9.16
CA VAL A 43 -2.10 3.45 -7.77
C VAL A 43 -0.70 4.06 -7.69
N THR A 44 -0.50 5.01 -6.79
CA THR A 44 0.78 5.67 -6.56
C THR A 44 1.46 5.20 -5.28
N ASN A 45 0.69 4.83 -4.27
CA ASN A 45 1.22 4.32 -3.01
C ASN A 45 0.23 3.34 -2.37
N VAL A 46 0.74 2.36 -1.63
CA VAL A 46 -0.05 1.48 -0.78
C VAL A 46 0.67 1.36 0.56
N ARG A 47 -0.07 1.53 1.65
CA ARG A 47 0.44 1.35 3.02
C ARG A 47 -0.36 0.28 3.74
N VAL A 48 0.32 -0.71 4.30
CA VAL A 48 -0.27 -1.72 5.17
C VAL A 48 -0.32 -1.19 6.60
N TYR A 49 -1.45 -1.35 7.28
CA TYR A 49 -1.66 -0.87 8.66
C TYR A 49 -1.76 -2.01 9.67
N SER A 50 -2.30 -3.13 9.23
CA SER A 50 -2.49 -4.31 10.06
C SER A 50 -2.42 -5.49 9.13
N ASP A 51 -1.58 -6.43 9.52
CA ASP A 51 -1.38 -7.64 8.77
C ASP A 51 -1.62 -8.84 9.68
N ASN A 52 -2.70 -9.57 9.40
CA ASN A 52 -3.07 -10.76 10.13
C ASN A 52 -3.12 -11.94 9.16
N PRO A 53 -2.94 -13.20 9.60
CA PRO A 53 -2.85 -14.36 8.70
C PRO A 53 -4.02 -14.52 7.72
N THR A 54 -5.21 -14.01 8.05
CA THR A 54 -6.43 -14.12 7.25
C THR A 54 -6.82 -12.83 6.53
N SER A 55 -6.32 -11.67 6.96
CA SER A 55 -6.66 -10.39 6.33
C SER A 55 -5.63 -9.30 6.56
N ALA A 56 -5.44 -8.46 5.56
CA ALA A 56 -4.67 -7.22 5.68
C ALA A 56 -5.56 -5.99 5.57
N LYS A 57 -5.26 -4.96 6.36
CA LYS A 57 -5.85 -3.62 6.23
C LYS A 57 -4.86 -2.69 5.57
N ILE A 58 -5.26 -2.08 4.45
CA ILE A 58 -4.39 -1.21 3.66
C ILE A 58 -5.02 0.17 3.42
N SER A 59 -4.20 1.20 3.22
CA SER A 59 -4.62 2.42 2.55
C SER A 59 -3.95 2.53 1.19
N ILE A 60 -4.67 3.11 0.24
CA ILE A 60 -4.22 3.24 -1.15
C ILE A 60 -4.24 4.72 -1.53
N TRP A 61 -3.20 5.15 -2.23
CA TRP A 61 -3.15 6.44 -2.88
C TRP A 61 -3.38 6.23 -4.37
N LEU A 62 -4.31 7.00 -4.89
CA LEU A 62 -4.69 7.01 -6.29
C LEU A 62 -4.29 8.33 -6.92
N ASP A 63 -3.96 8.24 -8.19
CA ASP A 63 -3.78 9.36 -9.09
C ASP A 63 -4.59 9.08 -10.36
N VAL A 64 -4.89 10.14 -11.10
CA VAL A 64 -5.60 10.07 -12.38
C VAL A 64 -4.67 10.45 -13.50
N LYS A 65 -4.58 9.59 -14.52
CA LYS A 65 -3.73 9.87 -15.71
C LYS A 65 -4.12 11.17 -16.42
N LYS A 66 -5.41 11.52 -16.37
CA LYS A 66 -5.99 12.74 -16.95
C LYS A 66 -7.15 13.21 -16.08
N GLY A 67 -7.21 14.51 -15.82
CA GLY A 67 -8.26 15.12 -15.01
C GLY A 67 -7.88 15.25 -13.54
N LYS A 68 -8.89 15.38 -12.68
CA LYS A 68 -8.73 15.51 -11.22
C LYS A 68 -9.75 14.65 -10.51
N ILE A 69 -9.35 13.94 -9.45
CA ILE A 69 -10.28 13.29 -8.53
C ILE A 69 -11.01 14.39 -7.74
N VAL A 70 -12.34 14.40 -7.82
CA VAL A 70 -13.17 15.41 -7.14
C VAL A 70 -13.85 14.88 -5.88
N SER A 71 -14.11 13.58 -5.81
CA SER A 71 -14.64 12.94 -4.60
C SER A 71 -14.31 11.46 -4.56
N ILE A 72 -14.23 10.94 -3.34
CA ILE A 72 -14.08 9.53 -3.04
C ILE A 72 -15.09 9.20 -1.94
N SER A 73 -15.95 8.23 -2.18
CA SER A 73 -16.88 7.71 -1.17
C SER A 73 -16.83 6.20 -1.11
N ARG A 74 -17.29 5.63 0.01
CA ARG A 74 -17.25 4.19 0.29
C ARG A 74 -18.65 3.70 0.65
N GLY A 75 -19.06 2.57 0.08
CA GLY A 75 -20.31 1.89 0.42
C GLY A 75 -20.26 0.42 0.01
N GLY A 76 -20.77 -0.48 0.86
CA GLY A 76 -20.97 -1.89 0.48
C GLY A 76 -19.71 -2.71 0.12
N GLY A 77 -18.51 -2.27 0.53
CA GLY A 77 -17.24 -2.91 0.10
C GLY A 77 -16.72 -2.41 -1.25
N GLU A 78 -17.30 -1.32 -1.74
CA GLU A 78 -16.93 -0.63 -2.97
C GLU A 78 -16.57 0.82 -2.68
N TRP A 79 -15.71 1.36 -3.55
CA TRP A 79 -15.29 2.74 -3.54
C TRP A 79 -15.79 3.42 -4.81
N LEU A 80 -16.54 4.51 -4.65
CA LEU A 80 -16.99 5.34 -5.75
C LEU A 80 -16.04 6.54 -5.87
N ILE A 81 -15.33 6.61 -6.98
CA ILE A 81 -14.34 7.64 -7.27
C ILE A 81 -14.87 8.50 -8.39
N THR A 82 -15.05 9.78 -8.13
CA THR A 82 -15.51 10.74 -9.14
C THR A 82 -14.31 11.50 -9.69
N VAL A 83 -14.19 11.52 -11.02
CA VAL A 83 -13.11 12.20 -11.75
C VAL A 83 -13.70 13.24 -12.69
N ARG A 84 -13.11 14.44 -12.70
CA ARG A 84 -13.43 15.51 -13.66
C ARG A 84 -12.33 15.62 -14.70
N THR A 85 -12.70 15.54 -15.98
CA THR A 85 -11.79 15.66 -17.12
C THR A 85 -12.39 16.60 -18.15
N ARG A 86 -11.74 17.74 -18.42
CA ARG A 86 -12.11 18.72 -19.47
C ARG A 86 -13.62 19.01 -19.54
N GLY A 87 -14.22 19.36 -18.40
CA GLY A 87 -15.65 19.70 -18.31
C GLY A 87 -16.60 18.52 -18.13
N LYS A 88 -16.14 17.27 -18.32
CA LYS A 88 -16.94 16.06 -18.05
C LYS A 88 -16.67 15.51 -16.66
N VAL A 89 -17.72 15.09 -15.97
CA VAL A 89 -17.63 14.35 -14.69
C VAL A 89 -17.97 12.89 -14.95
N SER A 90 -17.18 11.97 -14.40
CA SER A 90 -17.39 10.53 -14.54
C SER A 90 -17.12 9.85 -13.20
N ALA A 91 -17.92 8.84 -12.86
CA ALA A 91 -17.79 8.08 -11.62
C ALA A 91 -17.32 6.66 -11.93
N TYR A 92 -16.40 6.16 -11.10
CA TYR A 92 -15.76 4.87 -11.24
C TYR A 92 -15.94 4.07 -9.97
N LEU A 93 -16.39 2.83 -10.11
CA LEU A 93 -16.57 1.92 -9.01
C LEU A 93 -15.34 1.02 -8.89
N VAL A 94 -14.78 0.91 -7.69
CA VAL A 94 -13.61 0.11 -7.38
C VAL A 94 -13.93 -0.81 -6.20
N SER A 95 -14.00 -2.11 -6.45
CA SER A 95 -14.21 -3.11 -5.40
C SER A 95 -12.94 -3.33 -4.57
N GLU A 96 -13.09 -3.58 -3.27
CA GLU A 96 -11.97 -4.05 -2.44
C GLU A 96 -11.36 -5.36 -2.95
N LYS A 97 -12.18 -6.22 -3.58
CA LYS A 97 -11.75 -7.48 -4.20
C LYS A 97 -10.84 -7.29 -5.41
N SER A 98 -10.72 -6.06 -5.92
CA SER A 98 -9.77 -5.72 -6.98
C SER A 98 -8.33 -5.70 -6.49
N PHE A 99 -8.08 -5.76 -5.18
CA PHE A 99 -6.74 -5.76 -4.59
C PHE A 99 -6.40 -7.13 -3.99
N LYS A 100 -5.17 -7.59 -4.20
CA LYS A 100 -4.62 -8.81 -3.59
C LYS A 100 -3.20 -8.59 -3.12
N ILE A 101 -2.77 -9.33 -2.10
CA ILE A 101 -1.36 -9.39 -1.71
C ILE A 101 -0.66 -10.43 -2.59
N VAL A 102 0.45 -10.05 -3.23
CA VAL A 102 1.25 -10.99 -4.02
C VAL A 102 1.85 -12.05 -3.11
N GLY A 103 1.70 -13.31 -3.49
CA GLY A 103 2.17 -14.45 -2.69
C GLY A 103 1.14 -14.99 -1.70
N GLU A 104 0.05 -14.25 -1.43
CA GLU A 104 -0.95 -14.61 -0.42
C GLU A 104 -2.37 -14.55 -0.98
N GLU A 105 -2.70 -15.48 -1.89
CA GLU A 105 -3.94 -15.43 -2.67
C GLU A 105 -5.22 -15.72 -1.85
N THR A 106 -5.08 -16.40 -0.71
CA THR A 106 -6.19 -16.74 0.21
C THR A 106 -6.50 -15.61 1.20
N LYS A 107 -5.61 -14.62 1.33
CA LYS A 107 -5.73 -13.54 2.30
C LYS A 107 -6.64 -12.44 1.77
N THR A 108 -7.60 -12.02 2.60
CA THR A 108 -8.54 -10.97 2.20
C THR A 108 -7.92 -9.58 2.40
N VAL A 109 -7.94 -8.76 1.37
CA VAL A 109 -7.53 -7.35 1.47
C VAL A 109 -8.73 -6.50 1.85
N LYS A 110 -8.59 -5.71 2.91
CA LYS A 110 -9.57 -4.73 3.38
C LYS A 110 -9.03 -3.32 3.19
N ILE A 111 -9.71 -2.49 2.42
CA ILE A 111 -9.26 -1.12 2.17
C ILE A 111 -9.80 -0.22 3.28
N ARG A 112 -8.90 0.34 4.08
CA ARG A 112 -9.21 1.28 5.15
C ARG A 112 -9.52 2.67 4.60
N ALA A 113 -8.68 3.16 3.70
CA ALA A 113 -8.81 4.50 3.14
C ALA A 113 -8.28 4.56 1.71
N MET A 114 -8.87 5.46 0.92
CA MET A 114 -8.33 5.90 -0.36
C MET A 114 -8.03 7.40 -0.30
N HIS A 115 -6.82 7.76 -0.70
CA HIS A 115 -6.36 9.15 -0.80
C HIS A 115 -6.05 9.46 -2.26
N PHE A 116 -6.15 10.73 -2.65
CA PHE A 116 -5.64 11.19 -3.94
C PHE A 116 -4.29 11.87 -3.76
N ALA A 117 -3.37 11.62 -4.68
CA ALA A 117 -2.23 12.50 -4.86
C ALA A 117 -2.73 13.76 -5.58
N GLU A 118 -2.44 14.95 -5.06
CA GLU A 118 -2.66 16.17 -5.82
C GLU A 118 -1.67 16.17 -6.99
N SER A 119 -2.17 15.95 -8.21
CA SER A 119 -1.42 16.27 -9.41
C SER A 119 -1.39 17.78 -9.56
N GLY A 120 -0.20 18.36 -9.37
CA GLY A 120 0.08 19.78 -9.57
C GLY A 120 -0.06 20.21 -11.02
#